data_AF-A0A1B3XJD7-F1
#
_entry.id   AF-A0A1B3XJD7-F1
#
_cell.length_a   1.000
_cell.length_b   1.000
_cell.length_c   1.000
_cell.angle_alpha   90.00
_cell.angle_beta   90.00
_cell.angle_gamma   90.00
#
_symmetry.space_group_name_H-M   'P 1'
#
loop_
_entity.id
_entity.type
_entity.pdbx_description
1 polymer ?
#
loop_
_entity_poly.entity_id
_entity_poly.type
_entity_poly.pdbx_seq_one_letter_code
_entity_poly.pdbx_strand_id
1 'polypeptide(L)' 'MAKVQPVVIRRQQKHEAEQAIEDLLVRGFEIVSSLKQENQQSEVLNIYSFEQKRFQVEDYSSPWIAKMMRVVQ' A
#
# COMPACT_ATOMS: atom_id res chain seq x y z
N MET A 1 9.99 -20.05 16.45
CA MET A 1 8.82 -19.25 16.08
C MET A 1 9.15 -18.60 14.74
N ALA A 2 8.38 -18.86 13.68
CA ALA A 2 8.67 -18.28 12.37
C ALA A 2 8.52 -16.75 12.42
N LYS A 3 9.52 -16.03 11.93
CA LYS A 3 9.53 -14.56 11.94
C LYS A 3 8.94 -14.06 10.63
N VAL A 4 7.81 -13.36 10.70
CA VAL A 4 7.18 -12.76 9.51
C VAL A 4 7.74 -11.36 9.28
N GLN A 5 8.14 -11.07 8.06
CA GLN A 5 8.56 -9.73 7.61
C GLN A 5 7.49 -9.14 6.70
N PRO A 6 6.61 -8.25 7.22
CA PRO A 6 5.61 -7.57 6.41
C PRO A 6 6.25 -6.44 5.60
N VAL A 7 5.85 -6.30 4.34
CA VAL A 7 6.27 -5.23 3.44
C VAL A 7 5.03 -4.63 2.78
N VAL A 8 4.99 -3.30 2.72
CA VAL A 8 3.93 -2.55 2.05
C VAL A 8 4.54 -1.77 0.90
N ILE A 9 4.10 -2.05 -0.32
CA ILE A 9 4.48 -1.31 -1.52
C ILE A 9 3.52 -0.15 -1.67
N ARG A 10 4.06 1.06 -1.87
CA ARG A 10 3.30 2.28 -2.20
C ARG A 10 3.98 2.98 -3.38
N ARG A 11 3.29 3.08 -4.51
CA ARG A 11 3.79 3.69 -5.75
C ARG A 11 2.72 4.52 -6.44
N GLN A 12 3.10 5.58 -7.14
CA GLN A 12 2.13 6.40 -7.87
C GLN A 12 1.71 5.74 -9.19
N GLN A 13 2.65 5.07 -9.87
CA GLN A 13 2.39 4.44 -11.15
C GLN A 13 2.12 2.93 -10.97
N LYS A 14 1.15 2.40 -11.72
CA LYS A 14 0.79 0.98 -11.66
C LYS A 14 1.96 0.07 -12.02
N HIS A 15 2.67 0.40 -13.10
CA HIS A 15 3.77 -0.43 -13.60
C HIS A 15 4.95 -0.49 -12.63
N GLU A 16 5.27 0.61 -11.94
CA GLU A 16 6.31 0.62 -10.89
C GLU A 16 5.90 -0.27 -9.71
N ALA A 17 4.62 -0.29 -9.38
CA ALA A 17 4.10 -1.14 -8.33
C ALA A 17 4.15 -2.62 -8.73
N GLU A 18 3.81 -2.94 -9.98
CA GLU A 18 3.91 -4.30 -10.53
C GLU A 18 5.36 -4.79 -10.56
N GLN A 19 6.30 -3.97 -11.03
CA GLN A 19 7.74 -4.28 -10.99
C GLN A 19 8.24 -4.54 -9.57
N ALA A 20 7.83 -3.69 -8.61
CA ALA A 20 8.21 -3.89 -7.21
C ALA A 20 7.63 -5.19 -6.61
N ILE A 21 6.42 -5.58 -7.02
CA ILE A 21 5.83 -6.87 -6.61
C ILE A 21 6.64 -8.03 -7.19
N GLU A 22 6.97 -7.98 -8.48
CA GLU A 22 7.74 -9.03 -9.15
C GLU A 22 9.13 -9.21 -8.49
N ASP A 23 9.83 -8.11 -8.21
CA ASP A 23 11.09 -8.13 -7.49
C ASP A 23 10.99 -8.78 -6.11
N LEU A 24 9.89 -8.52 -5.40
CA LEU A 24 9.64 -9.09 -4.07
C LEU A 24 9.22 -10.56 -4.16
N LEU A 25 8.45 -10.95 -5.16
CA LEU A 25 8.14 -12.36 -5.44
C LEU A 25 9.41 -13.18 -5.69
N VAL A 26 10.33 -12.66 -6.52
CA VAL A 26 11.64 -13.30 -6.77
C VAL A 26 12.48 -13.44 -5.50
N ARG A 27 12.35 -12.49 -4.56
CA ARG A 27 13.01 -12.53 -3.25
C ARG A 27 12.34 -13.46 -2.23
N GLY A 28 11.27 -14.15 -2.61
CA GLY A 28 10.53 -15.09 -1.77
C GLY A 28 9.52 -14.43 -0.83
N PHE A 29 9.00 -13.26 -1.19
CA PHE A 29 7.83 -12.69 -0.53
C PHE A 29 6.55 -13.25 -1.15
N GLU A 30 5.52 -13.40 -0.33
CA GLU A 30 4.18 -13.81 -0.71
C GLU A 30 3.25 -12.59 -0.72
N ILE A 31 2.29 -12.57 -1.64
CA ILE A 31 1.28 -11.51 -1.73
C ILE A 31 0.20 -11.77 -0.69
N VAL A 32 -0.01 -10.82 0.21
CA VAL A 32 -1.08 -10.84 1.23
C VAL A 32 -2.29 -10.06 0.74
N SER A 33 -2.06 -8.90 0.14
CA SER A 33 -3.10 -8.08 -0.49
C SER A 33 -2.67 -7.76 -1.91
N SER A 34 -3.56 -8.05 -2.85
CA SER A 34 -3.40 -7.68 -4.25
C SER A 34 -3.19 -6.18 -4.41
N LEU A 35 -2.55 -5.83 -5.53
CA LEU A 35 -2.32 -4.45 -5.94
C LEU A 35 -3.67 -3.74 -6.13
N LYS A 36 -3.91 -2.73 -5.30
CA LYS A 36 -5.14 -1.92 -5.34
C LYS A 36 -4.75 -0.45 -5.42
N GLN A 37 -5.46 0.30 -6.25
CA GLN A 37 -5.35 1.75 -6.21
C GLN A 37 -6.11 2.27 -5.00
N GLU A 38 -5.45 3.07 -4.18
CA GLU A 38 -6.09 3.73 -3.05
C GLU A 38 -6.97 4.86 -3.59
N ASN A 39 -8.23 4.57 -3.86
CA ASN A 39 -9.20 5.60 -4.22
C ASN A 39 -9.43 6.50 -3.00
N GLN A 40 -8.96 7.75 -3.08
CA GLN A 40 -9.27 8.80 -2.10
C GLN A 40 -10.77 9.06 -1.93
N GLN A 41 -11.62 8.53 -2.83
CA GLN A 41 -13.08 8.72 -2.80
C GLN A 41 -13.85 7.82 -1.83
N SER A 42 -13.23 6.80 -1.21
CA SER A 42 -13.98 5.81 -0.40
C SER A 42 -13.93 6.01 1.12
N GLU A 43 -13.18 6.99 1.63
CA GLU A 43 -13.21 7.38 3.05
C GLU A 43 -13.98 8.69 3.31
N VAL A 44 -14.89 9.08 2.39
CA VAL A 44 -15.87 10.17 2.66
C VAL A 44 -17.15 9.62 3.29
N LEU A 45 -17.06 8.53 4.06
CA LEU A 45 -18.18 8.06 4.86
C LEU A 45 -17.75 7.94 6.31
N ASN A 46 -18.25 8.89 7.10
CA ASN A 46 -18.49 8.78 8.54
C ASN A 46 -17.29 8.86 9.48
N ILE A 47 -16.44 9.88 9.34
CA ILE A 47 -15.59 10.22 10.47
C ILE A 47 -15.41 11.73 10.58
N TYR A 48 -16.25 12.30 11.46
CA TYR A 48 -15.96 13.48 12.29
C TYR A 48 -16.14 14.85 11.59
N SER A 49 -17.17 15.64 11.93
CA SER A 49 -17.47 16.08 13.30
C SER A 49 -16.16 16.43 13.98
N PHE A 50 -15.75 17.70 13.86
CA PHE A 50 -14.55 18.24 14.49
C PHE A 50 -13.24 17.69 13.89
N GLU A 51 -12.23 18.43 13.53
CA GLU A 51 -11.91 19.84 13.51
C GLU A 51 -10.60 19.84 12.70
N GLN A 52 -10.48 20.74 11.74
CA GLN A 52 -9.19 21.38 11.44
C GLN A 52 -8.01 20.48 11.01
N LYS A 53 -7.87 20.40 9.68
CA LYS A 53 -6.69 20.92 8.95
C LYS A 53 -5.33 20.77 9.64
N ARG A 54 -4.55 19.79 9.19
CA ARG A 54 -3.08 19.78 9.07
C ARG A 54 -2.73 18.40 8.52
N PHE A 55 -2.50 18.14 7.24
CA PHE A 55 -1.75 18.86 6.23
C PHE A 55 -2.34 18.47 4.86
N GLN A 56 -2.77 19.45 4.06
CA GLN A 56 -2.90 19.26 2.63
C GLN A 56 -1.48 19.15 2.07
N VAL A 57 -1.01 17.92 1.85
CA VAL A 57 0.13 17.69 0.98
C VAL A 57 -0.46 17.47 -0.41
N GLU A 58 -0.20 18.44 -1.28
CA GLU A 58 -0.54 18.45 -2.69
C GLU A 58 0.16 17.30 -3.41
N ASP A 59 -0.43 16.11 -3.38
CA ASP A 59 -0.13 15.05 -4.34
C ASP A 59 -1.43 14.26 -4.58
N TYR A 60 -2.27 14.78 -5.48
CA TYR A 60 -3.55 14.19 -5.92
C TYR A 60 -3.36 12.95 -6.80
N SER A 61 -2.41 12.07 -6.48
CA SER A 61 -2.25 10.78 -7.16
C SER A 61 -2.61 9.69 -6.17
N SER A 62 -3.76 9.05 -6.37
CA SER A 62 -4.19 7.83 -5.68
C SER A 62 -3.10 6.75 -5.83
N PRO A 63 -2.28 6.47 -4.80
CA PRO A 63 -1.17 5.55 -4.95
C PRO A 63 -1.68 4.12 -5.08
N TRP A 64 -0.95 3.32 -5.85
CA TRP A 64 -1.10 1.88 -5.90
C TRP A 64 -0.41 1.24 -4.69
N ILE A 65 -1.17 0.41 -3.97
CA ILE A 65 -0.77 -0.23 -2.73
C ILE A 65 -0.88 -1.75 -2.88
N ALA A 66 0.18 -2.45 -2.49
CA ALA A 66 0.16 -3.90 -2.31
C ALA A 66 0.79 -4.26 -0.96
N LYS A 67 0.30 -5.33 -0.34
CA LYS A 67 0.87 -5.84 0.91
C LYS A 67 1.44 -7.21 0.66
N MET A 68 2.68 -7.41 1.08
CA MET A 68 3.40 -8.65 0.95
C MET A 68 3.98 -9.06 2.30
N MET A 69 4.26 -10.34 2.47
CA MET A 69 4.93 -10.85 3.66
C MET A 69 5.96 -11.88 3.25
N ARG A 70 7.05 -11.97 4.00
CA ARG A 70 7.99 -13.09 3.87
C ARG A 70 8.08 -13.83 5.19
N VAL A 71 7.95 -15.14 5.13
CA VAL A 71 8.22 -16.01 6.27
C VAL A 71 9.73 -16.25 6.31
N VAL A 72 10.38 -15.79 7.38
CA VAL A 72 11.79 -16.08 7.63
C VAL A 72 11.86 -17.12 8.74
N GLN A 73 12.42 -18.28 8.41
CA GLN A 73 12.66 -19.39 9.34
C GLN A 73 13.75 -19.03 10.34
#